data_AF-A0A382Y880-F1
#
_entry.id   AF-A0A382Y880-F1
#
_cell.length_a   1.000
_cell.length_b   1.000
_cell.length_c   1.000
_cell.angle_alpha   90.00
_cell.angle_beta   90.00
_cell.angle_gamma   90.00
#
_symmetry.space_group_name_H-M   'P 1'
#
loop_
_entity.id
_entity.type
_entity.pdbx_description
1 polymer ?
#
loop_
_entity_poly.entity_id
_entity_poly.type
_entity_poly.pdbx_seq_one_letter_code
_entity_poly.pdbx_strand_id
1 'polypeptide(L)'
;MTTATKTARVIAALEDGAELTGKQINARFGVKNARALISSIRMQGYPVYGNQRTNGNGATSVKYRLGTPTRSVVAAGFRALA
;
A
#
# COMPACT_ATOMS: atom_id res chain seq x y z
N MET A 1 24.38 -6.77 -8.53
CA MET A 1 22.95 -6.53 -8.82
C MET A 1 22.14 -7.03 -7.63
N THR A 2 21.69 -6.14 -6.75
CA THR A 2 20.81 -6.53 -5.63
C THR A 2 19.44 -6.86 -6.22
N THR A 3 19.06 -8.13 -6.21
CA THR A 3 17.70 -8.56 -6.55
C THR A 3 16.75 -7.87 -5.57
N ALA A 4 16.18 -6.73 -5.97
CA ALA A 4 15.20 -6.03 -5.17
C ALA A 4 14.06 -7.01 -4.87
N THR A 5 13.78 -7.22 -3.58
CA THR A 5 12.69 -8.09 -3.16
C THR A 5 11.39 -7.60 -3.79
N LYS A 6 10.44 -8.50 -4.04
CA LYS A 6 9.13 -8.10 -4.59
C LYS A 6 8.48 -6.97 -3.79
N THR A 7 8.72 -6.96 -2.47
CA THR A 7 8.35 -5.88 -1.54
C THR A 7 9.04 -4.56 -1.90
N ALA A 8 10.36 -4.53 -2.03
CA ALA A 8 11.11 -3.31 -2.38
C ALA A 8 10.66 -2.71 -3.71
N ARG A 9 10.36 -3.55 -4.71
CA ARG A 9 9.82 -3.08 -6.01
C ARG A 9 8.43 -2.45 -5.90
N VAL A 10 7.59 -2.98 -5.02
CA VAL A 10 6.26 -2.42 -4.75
C VAL A 10 6.37 -1.11 -3.96
N ILE A 11 7.27 -1.06 -2.96
CA ILE A 11 7.54 0.17 -2.20
C ILE A 11 8.01 1.27 -3.15
N ALA A 12 9.03 1.00 -3.97
CA ALA A 12 9.54 1.97 -4.95
C ALA A 12 8.44 2.49 -5.88
N ALA A 13 7.59 1.60 -6.42
CA ALA A 13 6.47 2.03 -7.25
C ALA A 13 5.47 2.92 -6.50
N LEU A 14 5.20 2.64 -5.22
CA LEU A 14 4.32 3.47 -4.40
C LEU A 14 4.97 4.82 -4.08
N GLU A 15 6.28 4.86 -3.83
CA GLU A 15 7.08 6.08 -3.59
C GLU A 15 7.12 6.98 -4.83
N ASP A 16 7.20 6.38 -6.01
CA ASP A 16 7.07 7.08 -7.31
C ASP A 16 5.66 7.65 -7.55
N GLY A 17 4.72 7.42 -6.63
CA GLY A 17 3.34 7.91 -6.71
C GLY A 17 2.39 7.01 -7.48
N ALA A 18 2.78 5.77 -7.79
CA ALA A 18 1.88 4.85 -8.48
C ALA A 18 0.68 4.46 -7.60
N GLU A 19 -0.52 4.56 -8.15
CA GLU A 19 -1.72 4.01 -7.54
C GLU A 19 -2.03 2.63 -8.11
N LEU A 20 -1.89 1.60 -7.28
CA LEU A 20 -1.97 0.22 -7.74
C LEU A 20 -3.07 -0.55 -7.01
N THR A 21 -3.90 -1.26 -7.76
CA THR A 21 -4.83 -2.24 -7.19
C THR A 21 -4.10 -3.53 -6.82
N GLY A 22 -4.68 -4.33 -5.91
CA GLY A 22 -4.11 -5.64 -5.56
C GLY A 22 -3.91 -6.55 -6.79
N LYS A 23 -4.81 -6.48 -7.78
CA LYS A 23 -4.68 -7.22 -9.05
C LYS A 23 -3.47 -6.75 -9.85
N GLN A 24 -3.26 -5.44 -9.95
CA GLN A 24 -2.09 -4.86 -10.63
C GLN A 24 -0.79 -5.21 -9.91
N ILE A 25 -0.78 -5.23 -8.56
CA ILE A 25 0.39 -5.64 -7.78
C ILE A 25 0.75 -7.10 -8.06
N ASN A 26 -0.26 -7.99 -8.03
CA ASN A 26 -0.06 -9.40 -8.35
C ASN A 26 0.47 -9.59 -9.78
N ALA A 27 -0.11 -8.90 -10.76
CA ALA A 27 0.27 -9.03 -12.17
C ALA A 27 1.65 -8.43 -12.49
N ARG A 28 1.96 -7.23 -11.97
CA ARG A 28 3.21 -6.51 -12.30
C ARG A 28 4.43 -7.03 -11.53
N PHE A 29 4.24 -7.49 -10.30
CA PHE A 29 5.34 -7.85 -9.38
C PHE A 29 5.34 -9.33 -8.98
N GLY A 30 4.40 -10.14 -9.47
CA GLY A 30 4.33 -11.57 -9.19
C GLY A 30 4.12 -11.88 -7.71
N VAL A 31 3.39 -11.02 -7.01
CA VAL A 31 3.04 -11.17 -5.59
C VAL A 31 1.83 -12.10 -5.51
N LYS A 32 1.90 -13.16 -4.69
CA LYS A 32 0.76 -14.09 -4.52
C LYS A 32 -0.37 -13.47 -3.72
N ASN A 33 -0.04 -12.70 -2.67
CA ASN A 33 -1.01 -12.05 -1.80
C ASN A 33 -0.64 -10.58 -1.59
N ALA A 34 -1.11 -9.70 -2.50
CA ALA A 34 -0.88 -8.26 -2.39
C ALA A 34 -1.41 -7.66 -1.08
N ARG A 35 -2.53 -8.17 -0.54
CA ARG A 35 -3.11 -7.63 0.70
C ARG A 35 -2.20 -7.86 1.90
N ALA A 36 -1.64 -9.07 2.02
CA ALA A 36 -0.66 -9.38 3.05
C ALA A 36 0.61 -8.53 2.89
N LEU A 37 1.09 -8.37 1.65
CA LEU A 37 2.25 -7.52 1.36
C LEU A 37 2.05 -6.06 1.80
N ILE A 38 0.91 -5.46 1.45
CA ILE A 38 0.59 -4.09 1.87
C ILE A 38 0.49 -4.00 3.40
N SER A 39 -0.03 -5.02 4.06
CA SER A 39 -0.05 -5.07 5.54
C SER A 39 1.36 -5.07 6.12
N SER A 40 2.28 -5.88 5.58
CA SER A 40 3.69 -5.87 5.99
C SER A 40 4.34 -4.51 5.78
N ILE A 41 4.08 -3.85 4.64
CA ILE A 41 4.61 -2.51 4.34
C ILE A 41 4.11 -1.48 5.37
N ARG A 42 2.85 -1.56 5.79
CA ARG A 42 2.32 -0.68 6.87
C ARG A 42 2.99 -0.92 8.21
N MET A 43 3.23 -2.18 8.56
CA MET A 43 3.94 -2.54 9.80
C MET A 43 5.39 -2.06 9.79
N GLN A 44 6.00 -1.90 8.61
CA GLN A 44 7.33 -1.29 8.45
C GLN A 44 7.32 0.24 8.59
N GLY A 45 6.17 0.87 8.78
CA GLY A 45 6.04 2.32 9.00
C GLY A 45 5.70 3.15 7.76
N TYR A 46 5.48 2.52 6.60
CA TYR A 46 5.09 3.25 5.38
C TYR A 46 3.60 3.63 5.41
N PRO A 47 3.25 4.91 5.16
CA PRO A 47 1.86 5.37 5.17
C PRO A 47 1.14 4.97 3.86
N VAL A 48 0.80 3.68 3.73
CA VAL A 48 0.07 3.15 2.57
C VAL A 48 -1.42 3.10 2.83
N TYR A 49 -2.18 3.90 2.09
CA TYR A 49 -3.63 3.99 2.20
C TYR A 49 -4.32 3.17 1.12
N GLY A 50 -5.39 2.47 1.50
CA GLY A 50 -6.25 1.74 0.58
C GLY A 50 -7.56 2.50 0.36
N ASN A 51 -7.73 3.10 -0.81
CA ASN A 51 -8.97 3.75 -1.19
C ASN A 51 -9.87 2.73 -1.88
N GLN A 52 -11.05 2.49 -1.29
CA GLN A 52 -12.07 1.67 -1.91
C GLN A 52 -12.89 2.52 -2.89
N ARG A 53 -13.04 2.04 -4.12
CA ARG A 53 -13.89 2.64 -5.14
C ARG A 53 -14.80 1.58 -5.72
N THR A 54 -16.10 1.85 -5.66
CA THR A 54 -17.12 1.07 -6.36
C THR A 54 -17.28 1.65 -7.76
N ASN A 55 -17.11 0.81 -8.77
CA ASN A 55 -17.31 1.21 -10.16
C ASN A 55 -18.81 1.18 -10.51
N GLY A 56 -19.20 1.81 -11.61
CA GLY A 56 -20.60 1.84 -12.07
C GLY A 56 -21.22 0.45 -12.27
N ASN A 57 -20.38 -0.57 -12.48
CA ASN A 57 -20.79 -1.96 -12.67
C ASN A 57 -20.95 -2.73 -11.33
N GLY A 58 -20.96 -2.04 -10.19
CA GLY A 58 -21.08 -2.64 -8.85
C GLY A 58 -19.80 -3.31 -8.31
N ALA A 59 -18.76 -3.45 -9.14
CA ALA A 59 -17.49 -4.02 -8.72
C ALA A 59 -16.70 -3.06 -7.83
N THR A 60 -16.30 -3.54 -6.65
CA THR A 60 -15.51 -2.78 -5.70
C THR A 60 -14.03 -3.09 -5.83
N SER A 61 -13.22 -2.07 -6.06
CA SER A 61 -11.77 -2.18 -6.16
C SER A 61 -11.09 -1.34 -5.08
N VAL A 62 -9.96 -1.84 -4.57
CA VAL A 62 -9.13 -1.09 -3.63
C VAL A 62 -7.85 -0.68 -4.35
N LYS A 63 -7.60 0.63 -4.42
CA LYS A 63 -6.34 1.21 -4.90
C LYS A 63 -5.45 1.55 -3.71
N TYR A 64 -4.21 1.09 -3.77
CA TYR A 64 -3.19 1.41 -2.79
C TYR A 64 -2.32 2.55 -3.31
N ARG A 65 -2.06 3.53 -2.44
CA ARG A 65 -1.13 4.63 -2.69
C ARG A 65 -0.36 4.98 -1.42
N LEU A 66 0.84 5.51 -1.59
CA LEU A 66 1.52 6.24 -0.54
C LEU A 66 0.82 7.59 -0.37
N GLY A 67 0.57 8.00 0.87
CA GLY A 67 -0.10 9.26 1.14
C GLY A 67 0.49 9.96 2.35
N THR A 68 0.22 11.26 2.45
CA THR A 68 0.55 12.03 3.65
C THR A 68 -0.20 11.43 4.84
N PRO A 69 0.50 11.11 5.95
CA PRO A 69 -0.15 10.57 7.12
C PRO A 69 -1.19 11.57 7.66
N THR A 70 -2.42 11.10 7.90
CA THR A 70 -3.45 11.97 8.47
C THR A 70 -3.07 12.39 9.88
N ARG A 71 -3.48 13.60 10.30
CA ARG A 71 -3.22 14.10 11.66
C ARG A 71 -3.67 13.11 12.75
N SER A 72 -4.77 12.40 12.52
CA SER A 72 -5.29 11.34 13.41
C SER A 72 -4.32 10.18 13.60
N VAL A 73 -3.67 9.72 12.52
CA VAL A 73 -2.69 8.63 12.57
C VAL A 73 -1.44 9.08 13.32
N VAL A 74 -0.96 10.29 13.06
CA VAL A 74 0.18 10.86 13.78
C VAL A 74 -0.11 10.98 15.27
N ALA A 75 -1.27 11.54 15.64
CA ALA A 75 -1.67 11.68 17.05
C ALA A 75 -1.84 10.31 17.74
N ALA A 76 -2.39 9.30 17.04
CA ALA A 76 -2.50 7.95 17.56
C ALA A 76 -1.12 7.32 17.81
N GLY A 77 -0.14 7.55 16.92
CA GLY A 77 1.23 7.09 17.10
C GLY A 77 1.88 7.68 18.36
N PHE A 78 1.79 9.00 18.57
CA PHE A 78 2.32 9.63 19.78
C PHE A 78 1.60 9.18 21.06
N ARG A 79 0.29 8.94 21.02
CA ARG A 79 -0.47 8.38 22.15
C ARG A 79 -0.08 6.95 22.49
N ALA A 80 0.36 6.17 21.51
CA ALA A 80 0.78 4.79 21.74
C ALA A 80 2.22 4.68 22.27
N LEU A 81 3.04 5.71 22.06
CA LEU A 81 4.43 5.79 22.52
C LEU A 81 4.58 6.47 23.89
N ALA A 82 3.61 7.29 24.29
CA ALA A 82 3.55 7.98 25.58
C ALA A 82 2.99 7.05 26.67
#